data_AF-A0A9D4C2Z1-F1
#
_entry.id   AF-A0A9D4C2Z1-F1
#
_cell.length_a   1.000
_cell.length_b   1.000
_cell.length_c   1.000
_cell.angle_alpha   90.00
_cell.angle_beta   90.00
_cell.angle_gamma   90.00
#
_symmetry.space_group_name_H-M   'P 1'
#
loop_
_entity.id
_entity.type
_entity.pdbx_description
1 polymer ?
#
loop_
_entity_poly.entity_id
_entity_poly.type
_entity_poly.pdbx_seq_one_letter_code
_entity_poly.pdbx_strand_id
1 'polypeptide(L)'
;MKEQLQKRGYNGRFVETELKKVDSKKRENLLHTKVPSKSTSRVPLVITFSRALPNVGHILRKHLPTLLISDHMKNVFPEPPLAAFRRDCNLQDILVHK
;
A
#
# COMPACT_ATOMS: atom_id res chain seq x y z
N MET A 1 -22.26 12.46 -15.72
CA MET A 1 -21.29 11.80 -14.81
C MET A 1 -21.79 11.70 -13.36
N LYS A 2 -22.13 12.82 -12.69
CA LYS A 2 -22.65 12.84 -11.29
C LYS A 2 -23.86 11.91 -11.10
N GLU A 3 -24.85 11.99 -11.97
CA GLU A 3 -26.08 11.17 -11.89
C GLU A 3 -25.82 9.66 -12.03
N GLN A 4 -24.88 9.26 -12.89
CA GLN A 4 -24.51 7.85 -13.05
C GLN A 4 -23.80 7.31 -11.80
N LEU A 5 -22.99 8.13 -11.13
CA LEU A 5 -22.33 7.74 -9.88
C LEU A 5 -23.35 7.64 -8.73
N GLN A 6 -24.33 8.54 -8.69
CA GLN A 6 -25.43 8.44 -7.72
C GLN A 6 -26.27 7.18 -7.93
N LYS A 7 -26.59 6.82 -9.19
CA LYS A 7 -27.29 5.56 -9.53
C LYS A 7 -26.51 4.30 -9.08
N ARG A 8 -25.18 4.39 -9.01
CA ARG A 8 -24.31 3.30 -8.52
C ARG A 8 -24.19 3.26 -6.98
N GLY A 9 -24.87 4.16 -6.27
CA GLY A 9 -24.87 4.22 -4.81
C GLY A 9 -23.80 5.12 -4.18
N TYR A 10 -23.06 5.92 -4.97
CA TYR A 10 -22.11 6.88 -4.41
C TYR A 10 -22.82 8.09 -3.79
N ASN A 11 -22.37 8.52 -2.62
CA ASN A 11 -22.92 9.69 -1.94
C ASN A 11 -22.77 10.96 -2.78
N GLY A 12 -23.89 11.64 -3.07
CA GLY A 12 -23.92 12.83 -3.93
C GLY A 12 -23.07 14.01 -3.43
N ARG A 13 -22.99 14.22 -2.10
CA ARG A 13 -22.15 15.27 -1.51
C ARG A 13 -20.67 14.99 -1.76
N PHE A 14 -20.26 13.75 -1.50
CA PHE A 14 -18.89 13.30 -1.74
C PHE A 14 -18.49 13.48 -3.21
N VAL A 15 -19.34 13.04 -4.15
CA VAL A 15 -19.10 13.19 -5.59
C VAL A 15 -18.90 14.66 -5.98
N GLU A 16 -19.71 15.56 -5.44
CA GLU A 16 -19.59 16.99 -5.75
C GLU A 16 -18.34 17.63 -5.14
N THR A 17 -17.98 17.25 -3.92
CA THR A 17 -16.73 17.70 -3.29
C THR A 17 -15.51 17.26 -4.09
N GLU A 18 -15.48 16.00 -4.55
CA GLU A 18 -14.37 15.49 -5.35
C GLU A 18 -14.31 16.12 -6.75
N LEU A 19 -15.46 16.36 -7.40
CA LEU A 19 -15.50 17.07 -8.68
C LEU A 19 -14.92 18.49 -8.56
N LYS A 20 -15.32 19.25 -7.53
CA LYS A 20 -14.75 20.59 -7.27
C LYS A 20 -13.23 20.56 -7.03
N LYS A 21 -12.70 19.49 -6.43
CA LYS A 21 -11.26 19.28 -6.25
C LYS A 21 -10.53 18.95 -7.54
N VAL A 22 -11.21 18.33 -8.51
CA VAL A 22 -10.63 18.04 -9.83
C VAL A 22 -10.63 19.30 -10.68
N ASP A 23 -11.72 20.07 -10.68
CA ASP A 23 -11.84 21.31 -11.44
C ASP A 23 -10.80 22.36 -11.01
N SER A 24 -10.40 22.38 -9.74
CA SER A 24 -9.38 23.29 -9.22
C SER A 24 -7.94 22.89 -9.59
N LYS A 25 -7.71 21.68 -10.10
CA LYS A 25 -6.37 21.19 -10.47
C LYS A 25 -6.08 21.47 -11.94
N LYS A 26 -4.99 22.17 -12.21
CA LYS A 26 -4.49 22.35 -13.58
C LYS A 26 -4.04 21.02 -14.19
N ARG A 27 -4.37 20.80 -15.47
CA ARG A 27 -4.04 19.58 -16.22
C ARG A 27 -2.54 19.30 -16.25
N GLU A 28 -1.72 20.33 -16.44
CA GLU A 28 -0.25 20.22 -16.43
C GLU A 28 0.27 19.56 -15.14
N ASN A 29 -0.26 19.97 -13.99
CA ASN A 29 0.13 19.43 -12.68
C ASN A 29 -0.29 17.97 -12.47
N LEU A 30 -1.28 17.47 -13.21
CA LEU A 30 -1.78 16.10 -13.10
C LEU A 30 -0.96 15.10 -13.93
N LEU A 31 -0.29 15.57 -14.97
CA LEU A 31 0.49 14.71 -15.88
C LEU A 31 1.91 14.44 -15.37
N HIS A 32 2.35 15.13 -14.32
CA HIS A 32 3.64 14.86 -13.71
C HIS A 32 3.61 13.55 -12.91
N THR A 33 4.53 12.65 -13.26
CA THR A 33 4.84 11.48 -12.44
C THR A 33 5.28 11.96 -11.06
N LYS A 34 4.55 11.55 -10.02
CA LYS A 34 5.01 11.79 -8.64
C LYS A 34 6.35 11.10 -8.46
N VAL A 35 7.40 11.91 -8.28
CA VAL A 35 8.69 11.41 -7.82
C VAL A 35 8.44 10.77 -6.45
N PRO A 36 8.91 9.54 -6.19
CA PRO A 36 8.73 8.91 -4.88
C PRO A 36 9.30 9.84 -3.82
N SER A 37 8.44 10.31 -2.92
CA SER A 37 8.84 11.15 -1.81
C SER A 37 9.64 10.30 -0.84
N LYS A 38 10.98 10.37 -0.97
CA LYS A 38 12.01 9.68 -0.17
C LYS A 38 12.19 8.19 -0.52
N SER A 39 13.42 7.83 -0.90
CA SER A 39 13.91 6.48 -0.76
C SER A 39 13.85 6.10 0.71
N THR A 40 13.03 5.12 1.03
CA THR A 40 12.91 4.63 2.40
C THR A 40 13.98 3.55 2.61
N SER A 41 14.81 3.67 3.64
CA SER A 41 15.87 2.69 3.96
C SER A 41 15.34 1.46 4.69
N ARG A 42 14.02 1.37 4.89
CA ARG A 42 13.35 0.24 5.55
C ARG A 42 13.57 -1.05 4.76
N VAL A 43 14.06 -2.05 5.46
CA VAL A 43 14.20 -3.40 4.92
C VAL A 43 12.81 -4.03 4.72
N PRO A 44 12.48 -4.54 3.52
CA PRO A 44 11.20 -5.20 3.29
C PRO A 44 11.19 -6.65 3.80
N LEU A 45 10.22 -6.99 4.63
CA LEU A 45 9.81 -8.36 4.88
C LEU A 45 8.80 -8.78 3.80
N VAL A 46 9.26 -9.57 2.84
CA VAL A 46 8.42 -10.06 1.73
C VAL A 46 7.70 -11.34 2.13
N ILE A 47 6.37 -11.29 2.14
CA ILE A 47 5.48 -12.42 2.45
C ILE A 47 4.46 -12.64 1.34
N THR A 48 4.04 -13.88 1.11
CA THR A 48 2.92 -14.16 0.20
C THR A 48 1.64 -13.61 0.82
N PHE A 49 0.86 -12.85 0.05
CA PHE A 49 -0.46 -12.41 0.47
C PHE A 49 -1.45 -13.58 0.50
N SER A 50 -2.28 -13.65 1.54
CA SER A 50 -3.40 -14.58 1.67
C SER A 50 -4.50 -13.89 2.49
N ARG A 51 -5.77 -14.19 2.16
CA ARG A 51 -6.93 -13.59 2.85
C ARG A 51 -7.00 -13.94 4.33
N ALA A 52 -6.40 -15.07 4.73
CA ALA A 52 -6.37 -15.52 6.12
C ALA A 52 -5.23 -14.88 6.94
N LEU A 53 -4.37 -14.04 6.33
CA LEU A 53 -3.27 -13.44 7.07
C LEU A 53 -3.77 -12.43 8.11
N PRO A 54 -3.23 -12.48 9.34
CA PRO A 54 -3.45 -11.44 10.33
C PRO A 54 -2.75 -10.14 9.90
N ASN A 55 -2.98 -9.06 10.66
CA ASN A 55 -2.32 -7.78 10.41
C ASN A 55 -0.81 -7.86 10.68
N VAL A 56 -0.04 -8.23 9.66
CA VAL A 56 1.43 -8.39 9.74
C VAL A 56 2.11 -7.09 10.11
N GLY A 57 1.61 -5.94 9.65
CA GLY A 57 2.15 -4.65 10.05
C GLY A 57 2.05 -4.40 11.57
N HIS A 58 0.97 -4.83 12.20
CA HIS A 58 0.82 -4.77 13.66
C HIS A 58 1.80 -5.71 14.37
N ILE A 59 1.93 -6.95 13.89
CA ILE A 59 2.87 -7.94 14.44
C ILE A 59 4.30 -7.42 14.38
N LEU A 60 4.73 -6.85 13.25
CA LEU A 60 6.07 -6.29 13.08
C LEU A 60 6.36 -5.17 14.07
N ARG A 61 5.40 -4.26 14.30
CA ARG A 61 5.58 -3.18 15.29
C ARG A 61 5.64 -3.74 16.71
N LYS A 62 4.80 -4.72 17.04
CA LYS A 62 4.75 -5.36 18.36
C LYS A 62 6.07 -6.05 18.72
N HIS A 63 6.70 -6.72 17.75
CA HIS A 63 7.93 -7.49 17.96
C HIS A 63 9.20 -6.74 17.55
N LEU A 64 9.09 -5.46 17.17
CA LEU A 64 10.24 -4.62 16.86
C LEU A 64 11.26 -4.55 18.02
N PRO A 65 10.86 -4.43 19.31
CA PRO A 65 11.83 -4.43 20.41
C PRO A 65 12.68 -5.70 20.47
N THR A 66 12.10 -6.85 20.11
CA THR A 66 12.83 -8.13 20.03
C THR A 66 13.88 -8.12 18.94
N LEU A 67 13.58 -7.49 17.80
CA LEU A 67 14.53 -7.33 16.70
C LEU A 67 15.73 -6.48 17.12
N LEU A 68 15.52 -5.48 17.98
CA LEU A 68 16.55 -4.51 18.39
C LEU A 68 17.35 -4.91 19.64
N ILE A 69 17.22 -6.16 20.12
CA ILE A 69 17.96 -6.64 21.30
C ILE A 69 19.48 -6.68 21.03
N SER A 70 19.87 -7.13 19.84
CA SER A 70 21.28 -7.24 19.44
C SER A 70 21.77 -5.95 18.78
N ASP A 71 22.97 -5.49 19.12
CA ASP A 71 23.58 -4.32 18.50
C ASP A 71 23.84 -4.51 16.99
N HIS A 72 24.10 -5.75 16.55
CA HIS A 72 24.19 -6.08 15.15
C HIS A 72 22.85 -5.83 14.43
N MET A 73 21.73 -6.21 15.05
CA MET A 73 20.40 -6.04 14.45
C MET A 73 19.97 -4.57 14.39
N LYS A 74 20.39 -3.73 15.35
CA LYS A 74 20.17 -2.27 15.28
C LYS A 74 20.84 -1.65 14.05
N ASN A 75 22.03 -2.13 13.68
CA ASN A 75 22.75 -1.68 12.50
C ASN A 75 22.08 -2.16 11.20
N VAL A 76 21.54 -3.39 11.20
CA VAL A 76 20.85 -3.97 10.04
C VAL A 76 19.46 -3.34 9.82
N PHE A 77 18.75 -3.00 10.90
CA PHE A 77 17.40 -2.44 10.86
C PHE A 77 17.36 -1.04 11.51
N PRO A 78 17.89 0.00 10.83
CA PRO A 78 17.89 1.36 11.34
C PRO A 78 16.46 1.94 11.46
N GLU A 79 15.56 1.47 10.59
CA GLU A 79 14.14 1.82 10.59
C GLU A 79 13.29 0.55 10.74
N PRO A 80 12.05 0.64 11.29
CA PRO A 80 11.17 -0.52 11.40
C PRO A 80 10.97 -1.19 10.03
N PRO A 81 11.04 -2.53 9.93
CA PRO A 81 10.89 -3.21 8.65
C PRO A 81 9.52 -2.92 8.01
N LEU A 82 9.48 -2.98 6.68
CA LEU A 82 8.26 -2.80 5.90
C LEU A 82 7.63 -4.17 5.62
N ALA A 83 6.34 -4.34 5.88
CA ALA A 83 5.61 -5.50 5.38
C ALA A 83 5.38 -5.32 3.88
N ALA A 84 6.03 -6.14 3.06
CA ALA A 84 5.84 -6.20 1.62
C ALA A 84 5.13 -7.51 1.26
N PHE A 85 4.15 -7.43 0.37
CA PHE A 85 3.36 -8.58 -0.03
C PHE A 85 3.67 -8.95 -1.48
N ARG A 86 4.09 -10.20 -1.71
CA ARG A 86 4.10 -10.78 -3.05
C ARG A 86 2.73 -11.41 -3.34
N ARG A 87 2.37 -11.45 -4.63
CA ARG A 87 1.14 -12.11 -5.09
C ARG A 87 1.12 -13.58 -4.69
N ASP A 88 -0.07 -14.09 -4.42
CA ASP A 88 -0.30 -15.53 -4.28
C ASP A 88 -0.32 -16.21 -5.67
N CYS A 89 -0.35 -17.54 -5.68
CA CYS A 89 -0.57 -18.33 -6.89
C CYS A 89 -1.95 -18.03 -7.47
N ASN A 90 -1.99 -17.56 -8.71
CA ASN A 90 -3.23 -17.33 -9.44
C ASN A 90 -3.67 -18.60 -10.19
N LEU A 91 -4.89 -18.58 -10.75
CA LEU A 91 -5.40 -19.69 -11.55
C LEU A 91 -4.51 -20.04 -12.74
N GLN A 92 -3.86 -19.06 -13.37
CA GLN A 92 -2.94 -19.29 -14.47
C GLN A 92 -1.69 -20.06 -14.00
N ASP A 93 -1.10 -19.68 -12.86
CA ASP A 93 0.06 -20.37 -12.27
C ASP A 93 -0.29 -21.83 -11.93
N ILE A 94 -1.54 -22.10 -11.52
CA ILE A 94 -2.02 -23.43 -11.16
C ILE A 94 -2.31 -24.29 -12.41
N LEU A 95 -2.89 -23.69 -13.45
CA LEU A 95 -3.42 -24.42 -14.62
C LEU A 95 -2.42 -24.52 -15.78
N VAL A 96 -1.50 -23.57 -15.93
CA VAL A 96 -0.61 -23.46 -17.09
C VAL A 96 0.80 -24.00 -16.80
N HIS A 97 1.27 -23.89 -15.56
CA HIS A 97 2.62 -24.30 -15.17
C HIS A 97 2.66 -25.63 -14.40
N LYS A 98 1.76 -26.56 -14.75
CA LYS A 98 1.83 -27.95 -14.27
C LYS A 98 2.92 -28.74 -14.95
#